data_AF-A0A1B9Y855-F1
#
_entry.id   AF-A0A1B9Y855-F1
#
_cell.length_a   1.000
_cell.length_b   1.000
_cell.length_c   1.000
_cell.angle_alpha   90.00
_cell.angle_beta   90.00
_cell.angle_gamma   90.00
#
_symmetry.space_group_name_H-M   'P 1'
#
loop_
_entity.id
_entity.type
_entity.pdbx_description
1 polymer ?
#
loop_
_entity_poly.entity_id
_entity_poly.type
_entity_poly.pdbx_seq_one_letter_code
_entity_poly.pdbx_strand_id
1 'polypeptide(L)'
;MKNYTAHYLKKDILLTNDSQKLVGKIVDECTWFKIRHSIDYLSRTYEIKNVGFLKNDVELSLSNRVIYFTDLEKDRIIKSGQGVRIYYFKLAKINQLFEKGKLLIEIVENIRKETKESILDIKADDSVEDLLILLFLHYSTREFNSLGGSD
;
A
#
# COMPACT_ATOMS: atom_id res chain seq x y z
N MET A 1 5.10 12.75 -11.88
CA MET A 1 5.01 12.14 -10.53
C MET A 1 4.27 13.12 -9.65
N LYS A 2 3.22 12.65 -8.97
CA LYS A 2 2.44 13.40 -7.99
C LYS A 2 2.95 13.11 -6.59
N ASN A 3 2.85 14.07 -5.69
CA ASN A 3 3.10 13.81 -4.28
C ASN A 3 1.78 13.71 -3.50
N TYR A 4 1.86 12.87 -2.48
CA TYR A 4 0.82 12.62 -1.53
C TYR A 4 1.44 12.59 -0.14
N THR A 5 0.62 12.84 0.85
CA THR A 5 1.01 12.68 2.25
C THR A 5 0.02 11.73 2.90
N ALA A 6 0.52 10.76 3.64
CA ALA A 6 -0.31 9.94 4.49
C ALA A 6 -0.06 10.23 5.97
N HIS A 7 -1.17 10.33 6.70
CA HIS A 7 -1.19 10.65 8.13
C HIS A 7 -1.80 9.51 8.92
N TYR A 8 -1.19 9.19 10.06
CA TYR A 8 -1.79 8.28 11.04
C TYR A 8 -2.80 9.03 11.89
N LEU A 9 -4.07 8.62 11.85
CA LEU A 9 -5.12 9.13 12.73
C LEU A 9 -5.72 7.98 13.53
N LYS A 10 -5.29 7.86 14.79
CA LYS A 10 -5.63 6.71 15.65
C LYS A 10 -5.16 5.39 15.02
N LYS A 11 -6.10 4.58 14.50
CA LYS A 11 -5.84 3.31 13.81
C LYS A 11 -5.99 3.42 12.29
N ASP A 12 -6.45 4.57 11.80
CA ASP A 12 -6.67 4.82 10.38
C ASP A 12 -5.44 5.50 9.75
N ILE A 13 -5.28 5.33 8.45
CA ILE A 13 -4.28 6.04 7.65
C ILE A 13 -5.02 6.86 6.60
N LEU A 14 -4.84 8.16 6.60
CA LEU A 14 -5.50 9.08 5.68
C LEU A 14 -4.53 9.49 4.58
N LEU A 15 -4.91 9.38 3.31
CA LEU A 15 -4.11 9.84 2.16
C LEU A 15 -4.65 11.18 1.66
N THR A 16 -3.79 12.20 1.65
CA THR A 16 -4.05 13.51 1.07
C THR A 16 -3.14 13.75 -0.14
N ASN A 17 -3.61 14.53 -1.10
CA ASN A 17 -2.79 14.99 -2.22
C ASN A 17 -2.05 16.30 -1.87
N ASP A 18 -1.25 16.81 -2.82
CA ASP A 18 -0.54 18.10 -2.69
C ASP A 18 -1.42 19.29 -2.27
N SER A 19 -2.71 19.29 -2.62
CA SER A 19 -3.67 20.32 -2.21
C SER A 19 -4.31 20.08 -0.84
N GLN A 20 -3.79 19.13 -0.05
CA GLN A 20 -4.34 18.68 1.24
C GLN A 20 -5.77 18.15 1.15
N LYS A 21 -6.23 17.78 -0.06
CA LYS A 21 -7.55 17.17 -0.25
C LYS A 21 -7.45 15.68 0.09
N LEU A 22 -8.39 15.19 0.90
CA LEU A 22 -8.52 13.77 1.19
C LEU A 22 -8.86 13.00 -0.09
N VAL A 23 -8.00 12.05 -0.44
CA VAL A 23 -8.14 11.18 -1.61
C VAL A 23 -8.78 9.85 -1.21
N GLY A 24 -8.39 9.33 -0.05
CA GLY A 24 -8.96 8.14 0.54
C GLY A 24 -8.33 7.82 1.89
N LYS A 25 -8.76 6.71 2.49
CA LYS A 25 -8.22 6.27 3.77
C LYS A 25 -8.21 4.76 3.88
N ILE A 26 -7.25 4.25 4.66
CA ILE A 26 -7.22 2.87 5.14
C ILE A 26 -7.86 2.89 6.52
N VAL A 27 -8.85 2.03 6.72
CA VAL A 27 -9.58 1.88 7.97
C VAL A 27 -9.22 0.55 8.60
N ASP A 28 -8.81 0.60 9.86
CA ASP A 28 -8.55 -0.58 10.68
C ASP A 28 -9.50 -0.62 11.90
N GLU A 29 -10.57 -1.40 11.77
CA GLU A 29 -11.53 -1.63 12.84
C GLU A 29 -11.27 -2.99 13.49
N CYS A 30 -10.92 -2.95 14.76
CA CYS A 30 -10.84 -4.14 15.61
C CYS A 30 -11.78 -3.93 16.81
N THR A 31 -12.94 -4.59 16.76
CA THR A 31 -13.88 -4.72 17.88
C THR A 31 -13.90 -6.17 18.36
N TRP A 32 -14.40 -6.40 19.58
CA TRP A 32 -14.52 -7.74 20.20
C TRP A 32 -15.23 -8.83 19.36
N PHE A 33 -16.01 -8.47 18.34
CA PHE A 33 -16.69 -9.42 17.44
C PHE A 33 -16.40 -9.18 15.95
N LYS A 34 -15.59 -8.19 15.58
CA LYS A 34 -15.34 -7.85 14.17
C LYS A 34 -13.95 -7.28 13.96
N ILE A 35 -13.23 -7.91 13.05
CA ILE A 35 -11.99 -7.36 12.47
C ILE A 35 -12.33 -6.95 11.03
N ARG A 36 -12.16 -5.67 10.72
CA ARG A 36 -12.35 -5.12 9.37
C ARG A 36 -11.13 -4.30 8.96
N HIS A 37 -10.56 -4.67 7.82
CA HIS A 37 -9.53 -3.91 7.13
C HIS A 37 -10.07 -3.51 5.76
N SER A 38 -10.11 -2.21 5.48
CA SER A 38 -10.68 -1.73 4.21
C SER A 38 -10.05 -0.42 3.75
N ILE A 39 -10.17 -0.14 2.46
CA ILE A 39 -9.84 1.15 1.85
C ILE A 39 -11.15 1.85 1.50
N ASP A 40 -11.34 3.07 1.99
CA ASP A 40 -12.39 3.96 1.53
C ASP A 40 -11.81 4.89 0.46
N TYR A 41 -12.32 4.78 -0.78
CA TYR A 41 -11.88 5.56 -1.94
C TYR A 41 -13.05 5.86 -2.88
N LEU A 42 -13.18 7.13 -3.30
CA LEU A 42 -14.28 7.63 -4.18
C LEU A 42 -15.68 7.14 -3.75
N SER A 43 -16.02 7.30 -2.47
CA SER A 43 -17.31 6.87 -1.89
C SER A 43 -17.60 5.37 -2.00
N ARG A 44 -16.57 4.55 -2.25
CA ARG A 44 -16.64 3.09 -2.24
C ARG A 44 -15.72 2.56 -1.15
N THR A 45 -16.17 1.49 -0.49
CA THR A 45 -15.35 0.74 0.47
C THR A 45 -14.88 -0.54 -0.22
N TYR A 46 -13.57 -0.73 -0.22
CA TYR A 46 -12.90 -1.92 -0.72
C TYR A 46 -12.42 -2.72 0.48
N GLU A 47 -13.01 -3.90 0.71
CA GLU A 47 -12.53 -4.78 1.78
C GLU A 47 -11.16 -5.36 1.42
N ILE A 48 -10.19 -5.19 2.32
CA ILE A 48 -8.88 -5.84 2.21
C ILE A 48 -9.02 -7.22 2.86
N LYS A 49 -8.97 -8.27 2.05
CA LYS A 49 -8.96 -9.67 2.51
C LYS A 49 -7.59 -10.25 2.23
N ASN A 50 -6.99 -10.89 3.24
CA ASN A 50 -5.76 -11.64 3.06
C ASN A 50 -6.07 -12.90 2.25
N VAL A 51 -5.45 -13.04 1.07
CA VAL A 51 -5.61 -14.18 0.16
C VAL A 51 -4.26 -14.82 -0.17
N GLY A 52 -3.49 -15.19 0.86
CA GLY A 52 -2.95 -16.56 0.88
C GLY A 52 -1.46 -16.83 1.11
N PHE A 53 -1.25 -18.09 1.52
CA PHE A 53 -0.13 -19.04 1.36
C PHE A 53 1.32 -18.67 1.70
N LEU A 54 1.86 -17.50 1.35
CA LEU A 54 3.23 -17.12 1.66
C LEU A 54 3.26 -15.67 2.10
N LYS A 55 4.06 -15.37 3.14
CA LYS A 55 4.02 -14.10 3.86
C LYS A 55 4.18 -12.84 3.00
N ASN A 56 4.67 -12.93 1.75
CA ASN A 56 5.09 -11.79 0.92
C ASN A 56 4.33 -11.61 -0.41
N ASP A 57 3.36 -12.48 -0.74
CA ASP A 57 2.67 -12.40 -2.03
C ASP A 57 1.21 -11.98 -1.84
N VAL A 58 0.75 -10.96 -2.56
CA VAL A 58 -0.65 -10.49 -2.52
C VAL A 58 -1.26 -10.59 -3.90
N GLU A 59 -2.43 -11.23 -3.99
CA GLU A 59 -3.27 -11.20 -5.19
C GLU A 59 -4.51 -10.36 -4.94
N LEU A 60 -4.76 -9.37 -5.80
CA LEU A 60 -6.05 -8.71 -5.91
C LEU A 60 -6.72 -9.10 -7.21
N SER A 61 -7.93 -9.64 -7.13
CA SER A 61 -8.78 -9.84 -8.30
C SER A 61 -9.80 -8.70 -8.39
N LEU A 62 -9.78 -7.98 -9.51
CA LEU A 62 -10.77 -6.96 -9.85
C LEU A 62 -11.44 -7.35 -11.17
N SER A 63 -12.58 -8.03 -11.07
CA SER A 63 -13.34 -8.55 -12.23
C SER A 63 -12.46 -9.45 -13.11
N ASN A 64 -12.12 -9.06 -14.34
CA ASN A 64 -11.24 -9.81 -15.24
C ASN A 64 -9.73 -9.48 -15.09
N ARG A 65 -9.36 -8.61 -14.14
CA ARG A 65 -7.97 -8.22 -13.87
C ARG A 65 -7.47 -8.91 -12.62
N VAL A 66 -6.26 -9.44 -12.69
CA VAL A 66 -5.53 -9.99 -11.55
C VAL A 66 -4.30 -9.14 -11.35
N ILE A 67 -4.16 -8.55 -10.17
CA ILE A 67 -2.99 -7.79 -9.77
C ILE A 67 -2.22 -8.65 -8.77
N TYR A 68 -0.96 -8.91 -9.07
CA TYR A 68 -0.06 -9.68 -8.22
C TYR A 68 1.03 -8.76 -7.66
N PHE A 69 1.26 -8.80 -6.36
CA PHE A 69 2.34 -8.09 -5.67
C PHE A 69 3.31 -9.11 -5.12
N THR A 70 4.60 -8.92 -5.38
CA THR A 70 5.66 -9.81 -4.87
C THR A 70 6.94 -9.03 -4.59
N ASP A 71 7.80 -9.61 -3.76
CA ASP A 71 9.11 -9.07 -3.42
C ASP A 71 10.08 -9.14 -4.62
N LEU A 72 10.90 -8.10 -4.80
CA LEU A 72 11.77 -7.89 -5.96
C LEU A 72 12.96 -8.88 -6.07
N GLU A 73 13.02 -9.93 -5.24
CA GLU A 73 14.18 -10.85 -5.21
C GLU A 73 13.90 -12.29 -5.70
N LYS A 74 12.75 -12.55 -6.33
CA LYS A 74 12.51 -13.87 -6.92
C LYS A 74 11.99 -13.73 -8.34
N ASP A 75 12.81 -14.13 -9.32
CA ASP A 75 12.44 -14.45 -10.71
C ASP A 75 11.43 -15.62 -10.75
N ARG A 76 10.27 -15.44 -10.13
CA ARG A 76 9.18 -16.40 -10.12
C ARG A 76 8.02 -15.76 -10.85
N ILE A 77 7.86 -16.12 -12.13
CA ILE A 77 6.65 -15.82 -12.88
C ILE A 77 5.56 -16.76 -12.35
N ILE A 78 4.72 -16.27 -11.45
CA ILE A 78 3.71 -17.11 -10.76
C ILE A 78 2.39 -17.18 -11.55
N LYS A 79 2.08 -16.19 -12.40
CA LYS A 79 0.92 -16.19 -13.32
C LYS A 79 1.20 -15.42 -14.61
N SER A 80 0.60 -15.86 -15.72
CA SER A 80 0.63 -15.17 -17.02
C SER A 80 -0.78 -15.14 -17.63
N GLY A 81 -1.14 -14.06 -18.34
CA GLY A 81 -2.46 -13.89 -18.96
C GLY A 81 -2.75 -12.42 -19.31
N GLN A 82 -3.69 -12.21 -20.22
CA GLN A 82 -4.00 -10.87 -20.79
C GLN A 82 -4.49 -9.84 -19.75
N GLY A 83 -4.94 -10.31 -18.58
CA GLY A 83 -5.41 -9.48 -17.47
C GLY A 83 -4.49 -9.46 -16.24
N VAL A 84 -3.30 -10.06 -16.31
CA VAL A 84 -2.38 -10.15 -15.16
C VAL A 84 -1.42 -8.95 -15.17
N ARG A 85 -1.41 -8.17 -14.09
CA ARG A 85 -0.39 -7.16 -13.80
C ARG A 85 0.44 -7.58 -12.61
N ILE A 86 1.75 -7.38 -12.68
CA ILE A 86 2.68 -7.77 -11.63
C ILE A 86 3.42 -6.53 -11.17
N TYR A 87 3.32 -6.24 -9.87
CA TYR A 87 4.07 -5.19 -9.21
C TYR A 87 5.11 -5.81 -8.29
N TYR A 88 6.32 -5.27 -8.34
CA TYR A 88 7.42 -5.69 -7.51
C TYR A 88 7.65 -4.65 -6.43
N PHE A 89 7.59 -5.04 -5.17
CA PHE A 89 7.90 -4.12 -4.09
C PHE A 89 9.29 -4.38 -3.55
N LYS A 90 9.91 -3.32 -3.01
CA LYS A 90 11.10 -3.37 -2.20
C LYS A 90 10.80 -2.65 -0.89
N LEU A 91 10.72 -3.41 0.21
CA LEU A 91 10.48 -2.84 1.54
C LEU A 91 11.82 -2.61 2.24
N ALA A 92 12.08 -1.38 2.65
CA ALA A 92 13.30 -0.95 3.30
C ALA A 92 13.03 0.36 4.06
N LYS A 93 14.06 1.16 4.36
CA LYS A 93 13.87 2.53 4.88
C LYS A 93 13.01 3.41 3.94
N ILE A 94 13.07 3.12 2.64
CA ILE A 94 12.23 3.71 1.61
C ILE A 94 11.51 2.55 0.95
N ASN A 95 10.17 2.54 1.02
CA ASN A 95 9.37 1.49 0.41
C ASN A 95 9.11 1.88 -1.05
N GLN A 96 9.40 0.98 -1.97
CA GLN A 96 9.30 1.26 -3.40
C GLN A 96 8.46 0.20 -4.10
N LEU A 97 7.65 0.61 -5.08
CA LEU A 97 6.86 -0.26 -5.93
C LEU A 97 7.26 -0.05 -7.38
N PHE A 98 7.49 -1.14 -8.11
CA PHE A 98 7.94 -1.15 -9.49
C PHE A 98 7.00 -1.94 -10.39
N GLU A 99 6.90 -1.55 -11.64
CA GLU A 99 6.31 -2.36 -12.72
C GLU A 99 7.29 -2.38 -13.89
N LYS A 100 7.66 -3.57 -14.38
CA LYS A 100 8.57 -3.74 -15.53
C LYS A 100 9.86 -2.89 -15.42
N GLY A 101 10.44 -2.84 -14.21
CA GLY A 101 11.67 -2.09 -13.92
C GLY A 101 11.49 -0.57 -13.76
N LYS A 102 10.28 -0.03 -13.88
CA LYS A 102 9.99 1.39 -13.64
C LYS A 102 9.46 1.61 -12.24
N LEU A 103 10.02 2.58 -11.53
CA LEU A 103 9.52 3.00 -10.21
C LEU A 103 8.14 3.67 -10.39
N LEU A 104 7.14 3.13 -9.71
CA LEU A 104 5.77 3.62 -9.74
C LEU A 104 5.40 4.37 -8.48
N ILE A 105 5.81 3.87 -7.30
CA ILE A 105 5.48 4.48 -6.02
C ILE A 105 6.71 4.43 -5.12
N GLU A 106 6.98 5.51 -4.43
CA GLU A 106 7.98 5.61 -3.37
C GLU A 106 7.30 6.16 -2.11
N ILE A 107 7.53 5.52 -0.97
CA ILE A 107 7.01 5.92 0.34
C ILE A 107 8.18 6.09 1.30
N VAL A 108 8.28 7.26 1.90
CA VAL A 108 9.30 7.61 2.88
C VAL A 108 8.62 8.01 4.18
N GLU A 109 8.99 7.36 5.28
CA GLU A 109 8.56 7.82 6.60
C GLU A 109 9.40 9.02 7.04
N ASN A 110 8.72 10.10 7.41
CA ASN A 110 9.32 11.32 7.91
C ASN A 110 8.67 11.71 9.24
N ILE A 111 9.51 12.14 10.19
CA ILE A 111 9.05 12.65 11.49
C ILE A 111 9.06 14.17 11.41
N ARG A 112 7.89 14.79 11.55
CA ARG A 112 7.80 16.25 11.66
C ARG A 112 8.50 16.69 12.94
N LYS A 113 9.57 17.47 12.79
CA LYS A 113 10.41 17.91 13.93
C LYS A 113 9.63 18.69 15.00
N GLU A 114 8.63 19.47 14.57
CA GLU A 114 7.84 20.36 15.43
C GLU A 114 6.77 19.61 16.23
N THR A 115 6.05 18.70 15.59
CA THR A 115 4.93 17.97 16.21
C THR A 115 5.29 16.58 16.70
N LYS A 116 6.48 16.07 16.34
CA LYS A 116 6.91 14.67 16.50
C LYS A 116 5.94 13.67 15.86
N GLU A 117 5.13 14.13 14.91
CA GLU A 117 4.17 13.31 14.17
C GLU A 117 4.92 12.53 13.09
N SER A 118 4.69 11.22 13.02
CA SER A 118 5.12 10.41 11.87
C SER A 118 4.14 10.63 10.72
N ILE A 119 4.69 11.03 9.58
CA ILE A 119 3.98 11.16 8.31
C ILE A 119 4.68 10.29 7.25
N LEU A 120 3.92 9.87 6.26
CA LEU A 120 4.45 9.11 5.13
C LEU A 120 4.38 10.00 3.88
N ASP A 121 5.54 10.41 3.39
CA ASP A 121 5.65 11.16 2.14
C ASP A 121 5.69 10.18 0.97
N ILE A 122 4.79 10.38 0.02
CA ILE A 122 4.55 9.42 -1.06
C ILE A 122 4.72 10.13 -2.40
N LYS A 123 5.50 9.53 -3.29
CA LYS A 123 5.62 9.95 -4.69
C LYS A 123 5.11 8.86 -5.58
N ALA A 124 4.18 9.17 -6.48
CA ALA A 124 3.64 8.20 -7.42
C ALA A 124 3.73 8.70 -8.87
N ASP A 125 3.96 7.79 -9.81
CA ASP A 125 3.85 8.08 -11.24
C ASP A 125 2.43 8.53 -11.60
N ASP A 126 2.30 9.42 -12.59
CA ASP A 126 1.01 10.04 -12.91
C ASP A 126 -0.01 9.05 -13.48
N SER A 127 0.46 7.92 -14.00
CA SER A 127 -0.37 6.81 -14.50
C SER A 127 -0.90 5.89 -13.40
N VAL A 128 -0.39 6.02 -12.16
CA VAL A 128 -0.81 5.20 -11.03
C VAL A 128 -2.14 5.68 -10.49
N GLU A 129 -3.08 4.75 -10.31
CA GLU A 129 -4.36 5.02 -9.66
C GLU A 129 -4.17 5.21 -8.15
N ASP A 130 -4.84 6.21 -7.56
CA ASP A 130 -4.75 6.51 -6.13
C ASP A 130 -5.13 5.32 -5.23
N LEU A 131 -6.01 4.45 -5.70
CA LEU A 131 -6.37 3.21 -5.00
C LEU A 131 -5.17 2.26 -4.85
N LEU A 132 -4.29 2.20 -5.85
CA LEU A 132 -3.06 1.40 -5.77
C LEU A 132 -2.08 1.98 -4.75
N ILE A 133 -2.04 3.31 -4.61
CA ILE A 133 -1.26 4.00 -3.59
C ILE A 133 -1.75 3.62 -2.19
N LEU A 134 -3.07 3.72 -1.95
CA LEU A 134 -3.70 3.33 -0.67
C LEU A 134 -3.44 1.86 -0.34
N LEU A 135 -3.46 0.99 -1.34
CA LEU A 135 -3.16 -0.42 -1.15
C LEU A 135 -1.69 -0.65 -0.76
N PHE A 136 -0.74 -0.09 -1.52
CA PHE A 136 0.68 -0.26 -1.24
C PHE A 136 1.06 0.34 0.13
N LEU A 137 0.42 1.45 0.50
CA LEU A 137 0.53 2.07 1.80
C LEU A 137 0.07 1.14 2.94
N HIS A 138 -1.05 0.42 2.78
CA HIS A 138 -1.51 -0.56 3.76
C HIS A 138 -0.45 -1.65 4.03
N TYR A 139 0.14 -2.20 2.97
CA TYR A 139 1.18 -3.23 3.08
C TYR A 139 2.51 -2.71 3.63
N SER A 140 2.86 -1.46 3.31
CA SER A 140 4.09 -0.83 3.83
C SER A 140 4.02 -0.50 5.33
N THR A 141 2.81 -0.45 5.90
CA THR A 141 2.57 0.00 7.28
C THR A 141 2.14 -1.12 8.24
N ARG A 142 1.48 -2.19 7.76
CA ARG A 142 1.07 -3.34 8.59
C ARG A 142 1.94 -4.58 8.31
N GLU A 143 2.55 -5.10 9.37
CA GLU A 143 3.05 -6.48 9.54
C GLU A 143 3.99 -7.09 8.47
N PHE A 144 4.59 -6.31 7.58
CA PHE A 144 5.88 -6.69 6.99
C PHE A 144 7.07 -6.23 7.83
N ASN A 145 6.89 -5.17 8.62
CA ASN A 145 7.93 -4.64 9.52
C ASN A 145 8.12 -5.45 10.82
N SER A 146 7.21 -6.38 11.15
CA SER A 146 7.41 -7.30 12.29
C SER A 146 8.44 -8.40 12.00
N LEU A 147 9.00 -8.46 10.78
CA LEU A 147 10.10 -9.37 10.41
C LEU A 147 11.50 -8.75 10.64
N GLY A 148 11.58 -7.52 11.15
CA GLY A 148 12.83 -6.86 11.54
C GLY A 148 13.01 -6.65 13.04
N GLY A 149 12.09 -7.14 13.87
CA GLY A 149 12.20 -7.13 15.32
C GLY A 149 12.71 -8.47 15.82
N SER A 150 14.02 -8.68 15.76
CA SER A 150 14.68 -9.56 16.73
C SER A 150 14.68 -8.85 18.08
N ASP A 151 14.08 -9.50 19.08
CA ASP A 151 14.27 -9.38 20.54
C ASP A 151 14.61 -7.99 21.14
#